data_AF-A0A1Y3Q6P3-F1
#
_entry.id   AF-A0A1Y3Q6P3-F1
#
_cell.length_a   1.000
_cell.length_b   1.000
_cell.length_c   1.000
_cell.angle_alpha   90.00
_cell.angle_beta   90.00
_cell.angle_gamma   90.00
#
_symmetry.space_group_name_H-M   'P 1'
#
loop_
_entity.id
_entity.type
_entity.pdbx_description
1 polymer ?
#
loop_
_entity_poly.entity_id
_entity_poly.type
_entity_poly.pdbx_seq_one_letter_code
_entity_poly.pdbx_strand_id
1 'polypeptide(L)'
;MTQPQGYLALVLHAHLPFVRHPEHEAFLEEDWLFEAITECYLPLLEVFAGWERDGVPWKLAMSVTPTLAAMLQDELLQQRYVRHIEGLIALVEKELGRTTAQPEFHRLARMYHQRFVRARQLFVDEYRMDLVAGFRAFQDTGKLEILASAATHGYLPLMHPNRAAVRAQVQIGIDAYRRAFGRNPAGFWLPECGYAPPDDELLAAGGICWFVAETHALLHARPRPWASVYAPIRCPSSGVAVFGRDPESSKQVWSAAEGYPGDWDYREFYRDIGYDLDYEYVRPWLKGGVRSHTGIKYYRITGPTEAKQPYDPDRAREKAALHAGNFMFSREKQVEYWRGRMDRPPIVVAPYDAELFGHWWFEGPQWLDFLVRKIAYDQRTIALTTPSEYLERFPAAQAAQPSMSSWGHLGYSEVWLNGANDWIYRHLHAAAERMIALADAHRNPGPLLRRALNQAARELLLAQSSDWAFIMTTGTTVDYAIRRTKAHLARFNRLFEQIQTGNVDVQWLEAVERKDNLFPWLDYRVYASGEDHGLLAAAGAPGSMPAALR
;
A
#
# COMPACT_ATOMS: atom_id res chain seq x y z
N MET A 1 -8.92 -17.81 29.72
CA MET A 1 -7.92 -16.75 29.46
C MET A 1 -8.47 -15.45 29.99
N THR A 2 -7.69 -14.66 30.72
CA THR A 2 -8.09 -13.32 31.19
C THR A 2 -8.32 -12.41 29.98
N GLN A 3 -9.43 -11.66 29.98
CA GLN A 3 -9.73 -10.71 28.91
C GLN A 3 -8.64 -9.61 28.86
N PRO A 4 -8.11 -9.24 27.68
CA PRO A 4 -7.10 -8.20 27.59
C PRO A 4 -7.67 -6.85 28.01
N GLN A 5 -6.82 -5.97 28.55
CA GLN A 5 -7.21 -4.63 28.97
C GLN A 5 -7.47 -3.70 27.79
N GLY A 6 -6.85 -3.96 26.64
CA GLY A 6 -7.00 -3.21 25.40
C GLY A 6 -6.40 -3.96 24.21
N TYR A 7 -6.42 -3.32 23.04
CA TYR A 7 -6.04 -3.95 21.78
C TYR A 7 -5.04 -3.12 21.00
N LEU A 8 -4.21 -3.80 20.21
CA LEU A 8 -3.34 -3.20 19.19
C LEU A 8 -3.78 -3.71 17.81
N ALA A 9 -4.05 -2.78 16.89
CA ALA A 9 -4.26 -3.08 15.48
C ALA A 9 -3.09 -2.51 14.67
N LEU A 10 -2.26 -3.42 14.15
CA LEU A 10 -1.23 -3.08 13.16
C LEU A 10 -1.88 -3.00 11.77
N VAL A 11 -1.63 -1.91 11.06
CA VAL A 11 -2.17 -1.70 9.70
C VAL A 11 -1.01 -1.41 8.74
N LEU A 12 -0.75 -2.29 7.78
CA LEU A 12 0.31 -2.10 6.79
C LEU A 12 -0.25 -1.62 5.45
N HIS A 13 0.19 -0.46 4.96
CA HIS A 13 -0.22 0.07 3.67
C HIS A 13 0.77 -0.36 2.58
N ALA A 14 0.45 -1.40 1.79
CA ALA A 14 1.28 -1.79 0.65
C ALA A 14 0.77 -1.13 -0.64
N HIS A 15 1.60 -0.28 -1.23
CA HIS A 15 1.27 0.49 -2.43
C HIS A 15 2.50 0.74 -3.31
N LEU A 16 2.28 0.62 -4.62
CA LEU A 16 3.16 1.19 -5.64
C LEU A 16 2.31 1.78 -6.77
N PRO A 17 2.75 2.89 -7.40
CA PRO A 17 2.14 3.39 -8.61
C PRO A 17 2.23 2.34 -9.73
N PHE A 18 1.28 2.37 -10.66
CA PHE A 18 1.33 1.44 -11.79
C PHE A 18 2.52 1.76 -12.70
N VAL A 19 3.59 0.97 -12.63
CA VAL A 19 4.81 1.10 -13.44
C VAL A 19 5.01 -0.16 -14.26
N ARG A 20 4.81 -0.04 -15.56
CA ARG A 20 4.93 -1.13 -16.52
C ARG A 20 5.33 -0.58 -17.88
N HIS A 21 6.49 -0.99 -18.36
CA HIS A 21 7.10 -0.48 -19.59
C HIS A 21 7.44 -1.61 -20.55
N PRO A 22 6.44 -2.18 -21.27
CA PRO A 22 6.66 -3.24 -22.24
C PRO A 22 7.47 -2.78 -23.46
N GLU A 23 7.58 -1.48 -23.71
CA GLU A 23 8.36 -0.89 -24.80
C GLU A 23 9.89 -0.99 -24.60
N HIS A 24 10.34 -1.30 -23.38
CA HIS A 24 11.75 -1.44 -23.03
C HIS A 24 12.03 -2.86 -22.55
N GLU A 25 13.22 -3.41 -22.78
CA GLU A 25 13.60 -4.73 -22.23
C GLU A 25 13.75 -4.70 -20.70
N ALA A 26 14.32 -3.61 -20.19
CA ALA A 26 14.47 -3.28 -18.78
C ALA A 26 14.21 -1.78 -18.56
N PHE A 27 13.59 -1.44 -17.43
CA PHE A 27 13.29 -0.06 -17.06
C PHE A 27 13.58 0.16 -15.56
N LEU A 28 14.14 1.32 -15.19
CA LEU A 28 14.66 1.55 -13.84
C LEU A 28 13.54 1.57 -12.80
N GLU A 29 12.46 2.28 -13.09
CA GLU A 29 11.33 2.44 -12.15
C GLU A 29 10.55 1.14 -11.93
N GLU A 30 10.75 0.10 -12.76
CA GLU A 30 10.22 -1.25 -12.46
C GLU A 30 10.97 -1.94 -11.30
N ASP A 31 12.20 -1.50 -10.98
CA ASP A 31 12.93 -2.04 -9.82
C ASP A 31 12.23 -1.75 -8.50
N TRP A 32 11.42 -0.70 -8.41
CA TRP A 32 10.64 -0.42 -7.18
C TRP A 32 9.76 -1.62 -6.81
N LEU A 33 9.14 -2.27 -7.80
CA LEU A 33 8.35 -3.48 -7.58
C LEU A 33 9.23 -4.66 -7.18
N PHE A 34 10.36 -4.85 -7.86
CA PHE A 34 11.24 -6.00 -7.62
C PHE A 34 11.94 -5.94 -6.26
N GLU A 35 12.34 -4.75 -5.85
CA GLU A 35 12.87 -4.44 -4.53
C GLU A 35 11.79 -4.67 -3.47
N ALA A 36 10.57 -4.16 -3.66
CA ALA A 36 9.47 -4.37 -2.71
C ALA A 36 9.10 -5.87 -2.56
N ILE A 37 9.09 -6.64 -3.65
CA ILE A 37 8.87 -8.10 -3.58
C ILE A 37 9.96 -8.78 -2.74
N THR A 38 11.24 -8.48 -3.02
CA THR A 38 12.39 -9.17 -2.40
C THR A 38 12.64 -8.73 -0.95
N GLU A 39 12.46 -7.44 -0.68
CA GLU A 39 12.82 -6.84 0.59
C GLU A 39 11.65 -6.75 1.57
N CYS A 40 10.40 -6.68 1.10
CA CYS A 40 9.21 -6.52 1.94
C CYS A 40 8.21 -7.69 1.81
N TYR A 41 7.60 -7.91 0.64
CA TYR A 41 6.41 -8.78 0.53
C TYR A 41 6.71 -10.26 0.79
N LEU A 42 7.79 -10.79 0.21
CA LEU A 42 8.21 -12.18 0.48
C LEU A 42 8.63 -12.38 1.95
N PRO A 43 9.45 -11.49 2.55
CA PRO A 43 9.73 -11.54 3.99
C PRO A 43 8.49 -11.46 4.89
N LEU A 44 7.50 -10.62 4.58
CA LEU A 44 6.25 -10.55 5.34
C LEU A 44 5.48 -11.88 5.26
N LEU A 45 5.34 -12.46 4.07
CA LEU A 45 4.70 -13.76 3.88
C LEU A 45 5.43 -14.87 4.66
N GLU A 46 6.76 -14.85 4.71
CA GLU A 46 7.56 -15.79 5.49
C GLU A 46 7.35 -15.62 7.01
N VAL A 47 7.24 -14.37 7.49
CA VAL A 47 6.89 -14.07 8.89
C VAL A 47 5.49 -14.59 9.22
N PHE A 48 4.50 -14.37 8.35
CA PHE A 48 3.13 -14.85 8.56
C PHE A 48 3.08 -16.38 8.59
N ALA A 49 3.78 -17.05 7.66
CA ALA A 49 3.92 -18.50 7.64
C ALA A 49 4.60 -19.02 8.92
N GLY A 50 5.61 -18.30 9.42
CA GLY A 50 6.27 -18.60 10.69
C GLY A 50 5.33 -18.53 11.89
N TRP A 51 4.45 -17.53 11.95
CA TRP A 51 3.44 -17.42 13.01
C TRP A 51 2.40 -18.54 12.95
N GLU A 52 1.91 -18.89 11.75
CA GLU A 52 0.99 -20.02 11.56
C GLU A 52 1.63 -21.35 11.99
N ARG A 53 2.84 -21.63 11.50
CA ARG A 53 3.58 -22.85 11.85
C ARG A 53 3.77 -23.01 13.36
N ASP A 54 4.06 -21.90 14.05
CA ASP A 54 4.37 -21.91 15.48
C ASP A 54 3.13 -21.69 16.36
N GLY A 55 1.92 -21.62 15.76
CA GLY A 55 0.65 -21.47 16.49
C GLY A 55 0.48 -20.14 17.22
N VAL A 56 1.14 -19.07 16.76
CA VAL A 56 1.07 -17.75 17.40
C VAL A 56 -0.32 -17.13 17.21
N PRO A 57 -0.98 -16.59 18.25
CA PRO A 57 -2.28 -15.93 18.12
C PRO A 57 -2.13 -14.51 17.54
N TRP A 58 -1.76 -14.41 16.26
CA TRP A 58 -1.55 -13.14 15.57
C TRP A 58 -2.82 -12.61 14.89
N LYS A 59 -2.86 -11.28 14.72
CA LYS A 59 -3.82 -10.54 13.89
C LYS A 59 -3.11 -9.35 13.28
N LEU A 60 -3.38 -9.05 12.01
CA LEU A 60 -2.83 -7.90 11.30
C LEU A 60 -3.82 -7.45 10.23
N ALA A 61 -3.88 -6.15 9.95
CA ALA A 61 -4.58 -5.62 8.80
C ALA A 61 -3.57 -5.05 7.80
N MET A 62 -3.85 -5.13 6.50
CA MET A 62 -3.02 -4.52 5.48
C MET A 62 -3.82 -4.12 4.25
N SER A 63 -3.44 -3.07 3.53
CA SER A 63 -3.95 -2.85 2.17
C SER A 63 -3.02 -3.50 1.16
N VAL A 64 -3.58 -3.97 0.05
CA VAL A 64 -2.85 -4.20 -1.20
C VAL A 64 -3.58 -3.37 -2.26
N THR A 65 -2.98 -2.26 -2.70
CA THR A 65 -3.70 -1.36 -3.61
C THR A 65 -4.00 -2.03 -4.94
N PRO A 66 -5.07 -1.61 -5.64
CA PRO A 66 -5.42 -2.17 -6.95
C PRO A 66 -4.30 -2.13 -7.98
N THR A 67 -3.48 -1.07 -8.00
CA THR A 67 -2.30 -0.95 -8.87
C THR A 67 -1.24 -1.99 -8.53
N LEU A 68 -0.94 -2.20 -7.25
CA LEU A 68 0.05 -3.16 -6.79
C LEU A 68 -0.42 -4.58 -7.10
N ALA A 69 -1.67 -4.93 -6.77
CA ALA A 69 -2.25 -6.23 -7.09
C ALA A 69 -2.18 -6.53 -8.59
N ALA A 70 -2.51 -5.54 -9.43
CA ALA A 70 -2.43 -5.69 -10.88
C ALA A 70 -0.99 -5.94 -11.36
N MET A 71 0.00 -5.26 -10.81
CA MET A 71 1.40 -5.47 -11.17
C MET A 71 1.95 -6.82 -10.69
N LEU A 72 1.57 -7.26 -9.48
CA LEU A 72 1.95 -8.57 -8.94
C LEU A 72 1.36 -9.73 -9.74
N GLN A 73 0.27 -9.49 -10.47
CA GLN A 73 -0.41 -10.47 -11.33
C GLN A 73 -0.08 -10.31 -12.83
N ASP A 74 0.76 -9.34 -13.21
CA ASP A 74 1.12 -9.11 -14.62
C ASP A 74 2.27 -10.04 -15.03
N GLU A 75 2.00 -10.91 -16.01
CA GLU A 75 2.94 -11.96 -16.46
C GLU A 75 4.29 -11.39 -16.92
N LEU A 76 4.30 -10.21 -17.55
CA LEU A 76 5.55 -9.57 -17.99
C LEU A 76 6.40 -9.17 -16.78
N LEU A 77 5.78 -8.54 -15.77
CA LEU A 77 6.47 -8.11 -14.55
C LEU A 77 6.92 -9.31 -13.70
N GLN A 78 6.11 -10.37 -13.60
CA GLN A 78 6.50 -11.62 -12.93
C GLN A 78 7.75 -12.23 -13.56
N GLN A 79 7.78 -12.37 -14.89
CA GLN A 79 8.95 -12.90 -15.59
C GLN A 79 10.18 -11.99 -15.48
N ARG A 80 10.00 -10.66 -15.48
CA ARG A 80 11.08 -9.71 -15.24
C ARG A 80 11.62 -9.82 -13.83
N TYR A 81 10.76 -10.03 -12.83
CA TYR A 81 11.18 -10.26 -11.46
C TYR A 81 12.02 -11.55 -11.34
N VAL A 82 11.62 -12.65 -12.00
CA VAL A 82 12.41 -13.89 -12.03
C VAL A 82 13.81 -13.62 -12.59
N ARG A 83 13.91 -12.92 -13.73
CA ARG A 83 15.22 -12.53 -14.29
C ARG A 83 16.02 -11.63 -13.35
N HIS A 84 15.36 -10.69 -12.68
CA HIS A 84 16.00 -9.80 -11.72
C HIS A 84 16.58 -10.58 -10.54
N ILE A 85 15.81 -11.43 -9.86
CA ILE A 85 16.29 -12.18 -8.70
C ILE A 85 17.38 -13.20 -9.09
N GLU A 86 17.29 -13.83 -10.26
CA GLU A 86 18.36 -14.69 -10.78
C GLU A 86 19.63 -13.90 -11.10
N GLY A 87 19.50 -12.68 -11.61
CA GLY A 87 20.61 -11.75 -11.79
C GLY A 87 21.29 -11.37 -10.48
N LEU A 88 20.51 -11.10 -9.42
CA LEU A 88 21.05 -10.83 -8.08
C LEU A 88 21.74 -12.04 -7.45
N ILE A 89 21.22 -13.26 -7.67
CA ILE A 89 21.88 -14.51 -7.26
C ILE A 89 23.26 -14.61 -7.95
N ALA A 90 23.32 -14.38 -9.26
CA ALA A 90 24.60 -14.40 -9.98
C ALA A 90 25.58 -13.30 -9.49
N LEU A 91 25.08 -12.11 -9.17
CA LEU A 91 25.90 -11.03 -8.61
C LEU A 91 26.48 -11.42 -7.25
N VAL A 92 25.66 -11.98 -6.36
CA VAL A 92 26.13 -12.33 -5.02
C VAL A 92 27.05 -13.57 -5.05
N GLU A 93 26.89 -14.50 -5.99
CA GLU A 93 27.87 -15.56 -6.24
C GLU A 93 29.25 -15.01 -6.63
N LYS A 94 29.28 -13.95 -7.46
CA LYS A 94 30.53 -13.23 -7.77
C LYS A 94 31.10 -12.53 -6.54
N GLU A 95 30.24 -11.94 -5.71
CA GLU A 95 30.63 -11.32 -4.43
C GLU A 95 31.20 -12.33 -3.44
N LEU A 96 30.68 -13.56 -3.37
CA LEU A 96 31.24 -14.63 -2.54
C LEU A 96 32.71 -14.87 -2.89
N GLY A 97 33.04 -14.91 -4.19
CA GLY A 97 34.42 -14.99 -4.66
C GLY A 97 35.26 -13.78 -4.26
N ARG A 98 34.78 -12.55 -4.58
CA ARG A 98 35.49 -11.28 -4.30
C ARG A 98 35.79 -11.09 -2.81
N THR A 99 34.83 -11.44 -1.95
CA THR A 99 34.90 -11.20 -0.51
C THR A 99 35.64 -12.29 0.27
N THR A 100 36.12 -13.36 -0.36
CA THR A 100 36.76 -14.53 0.32
C THR A 100 37.83 -14.14 1.35
N ALA A 101 38.64 -13.11 1.05
CA ALA A 101 39.71 -12.64 1.94
C ALA A 101 39.26 -11.57 2.96
N GLN A 102 37.97 -11.24 3.02
CA GLN A 102 37.36 -10.21 3.86
C GLN A 102 36.24 -10.86 4.71
N PRO A 103 36.57 -11.48 5.86
CA PRO A 103 35.63 -12.34 6.60
C PRO A 103 34.30 -11.68 6.96
N GLU A 104 34.33 -10.40 7.35
CA GLU A 104 33.16 -9.59 7.66
C GLU A 104 32.20 -9.45 6.47
N PHE A 105 32.72 -9.10 5.29
CA PHE A 105 31.90 -8.96 4.07
C PHE A 105 31.54 -10.30 3.45
N HIS A 106 32.39 -11.32 3.58
CA HIS A 106 32.09 -12.67 3.09
C HIS A 106 30.89 -13.28 3.79
N ARG A 107 30.79 -13.08 5.12
CA ARG A 107 29.61 -13.47 5.89
C ARG A 107 28.33 -12.81 5.35
N LEU A 108 28.40 -11.53 5.01
CA LEU A 108 27.25 -10.81 4.47
C LEU A 108 26.90 -11.23 3.04
N ALA A 109 27.89 -11.50 2.19
CA ALA A 109 27.66 -12.07 0.85
C ALA A 109 26.94 -13.43 0.96
N ARG A 110 27.32 -14.28 1.93
CA ARG A 110 26.61 -15.54 2.21
C ARG A 110 25.17 -15.32 2.67
N MET A 111 24.93 -14.32 3.52
CA MET A 111 23.58 -13.94 3.96
C MET A 111 22.71 -13.52 2.77
N TYR A 112 23.20 -12.64 1.90
CA TYR A 112 22.46 -12.21 0.70
C TYR A 112 22.21 -13.35 -0.27
N HIS A 113 23.20 -14.24 -0.48
CA HIS A 113 23.02 -15.42 -1.30
C HIS A 113 21.89 -16.31 -0.79
N GLN A 114 21.87 -16.62 0.51
CA GLN A 114 20.78 -17.39 1.13
C GLN A 114 19.43 -16.69 0.97
N ARG A 115 19.38 -15.37 1.18
CA ARG A 115 18.15 -14.59 1.07
C ARG A 115 17.60 -14.56 -0.35
N PHE A 116 18.43 -14.32 -1.36
CA PHE A 116 17.97 -14.26 -2.75
C PHE A 116 17.56 -15.61 -3.29
N VAL A 117 18.30 -16.68 -2.95
CA VAL A 117 17.88 -18.05 -3.27
C VAL A 117 16.55 -18.38 -2.61
N ARG A 118 16.36 -18.01 -1.34
CA ARG A 118 15.10 -18.20 -0.61
C ARG A 118 13.95 -17.39 -1.25
N ALA A 119 14.20 -16.14 -1.64
CA ALA A 119 13.21 -15.30 -2.30
C ALA A 119 12.76 -15.90 -3.65
N ARG A 120 13.70 -16.40 -4.46
CA ARG A 120 13.38 -17.12 -5.70
C ARG A 120 12.53 -18.37 -5.42
N GLN A 121 12.90 -19.18 -4.43
CA GLN A 121 12.16 -20.39 -4.07
C GLN A 121 10.73 -20.07 -3.60
N LEU A 122 10.59 -19.09 -2.70
CA LEU A 122 9.28 -18.63 -2.25
C LEU A 122 8.44 -18.16 -3.43
N PHE A 123 8.98 -17.30 -4.28
CA PHE A 123 8.23 -16.72 -5.39
C PHE A 123 7.85 -17.76 -6.45
N VAL A 124 8.83 -18.52 -6.97
CA VAL A 124 8.63 -19.43 -8.10
C VAL A 124 8.03 -20.76 -7.66
N ASP A 125 8.56 -21.37 -6.60
CA ASP A 125 8.25 -22.75 -6.24
C ASP A 125 7.04 -22.82 -5.28
N GLU A 126 7.01 -21.98 -4.24
CA GLU A 126 5.95 -22.02 -3.22
C GLU A 126 4.69 -21.25 -3.65
N TYR A 127 4.84 -19.98 -4.04
CA TYR A 127 3.72 -19.12 -4.43
C TYR A 127 3.39 -19.16 -5.92
N ARG A 128 4.18 -19.86 -6.74
CA ARG A 128 3.95 -20.02 -8.19
C ARG A 128 3.74 -18.69 -8.92
N MET A 129 4.52 -17.68 -8.51
CA MET A 129 4.50 -16.30 -8.99
C MET A 129 3.22 -15.51 -8.65
N ASP A 130 2.29 -16.05 -7.86
CA ASP A 130 1.03 -15.39 -7.47
C ASP A 130 1.05 -14.98 -5.99
N LEU A 131 1.71 -13.86 -5.69
CA LEU A 131 1.77 -13.32 -4.33
C LEU A 131 0.41 -12.81 -3.83
N VAL A 132 -0.49 -12.40 -4.72
CA VAL A 132 -1.85 -11.99 -4.36
C VAL A 132 -2.61 -13.18 -3.78
N ALA A 133 -2.50 -14.36 -4.39
CA ALA A 133 -3.02 -15.59 -3.83
C ALA A 133 -2.34 -15.97 -2.50
N GLY A 134 -1.04 -15.71 -2.36
CA GLY A 134 -0.29 -15.87 -1.10
C GLY A 134 -0.89 -15.07 0.06
N PHE A 135 -1.13 -13.77 -0.13
CA PHE A 135 -1.81 -12.94 0.88
C PHE A 135 -3.25 -13.36 1.11
N ARG A 136 -3.99 -13.70 0.04
CA ARG A 136 -5.37 -14.21 0.13
C ARG A 136 -5.45 -15.45 1.03
N ALA A 137 -4.50 -16.37 0.93
CA ALA A 137 -4.49 -17.58 1.77
C ALA A 137 -4.46 -17.25 3.27
N PHE A 138 -3.70 -16.24 3.69
CA PHE A 138 -3.70 -15.76 5.08
C PHE A 138 -4.96 -14.96 5.45
N GLN A 139 -5.59 -14.31 4.47
CA GLN A 139 -6.90 -13.70 4.69
C GLN A 139 -7.99 -14.76 4.91
N ASP A 140 -7.90 -15.90 4.23
CA ASP A 140 -8.83 -17.01 4.35
C ASP A 140 -8.77 -17.68 5.74
N THR A 141 -7.65 -17.60 6.46
CA THR A 141 -7.55 -18.06 7.86
C THR A 141 -8.23 -17.13 8.86
N GLY A 142 -8.63 -15.92 8.42
CA GLY A 142 -9.18 -14.86 9.27
C GLY A 142 -8.13 -14.17 10.14
N LYS A 143 -6.83 -14.41 9.92
CA LYS A 143 -5.73 -13.81 10.71
C LYS A 143 -5.24 -12.50 10.10
N LEU A 144 -5.27 -12.42 8.77
CA LEU A 144 -5.01 -11.21 8.01
C LEU A 144 -6.31 -10.57 7.56
N GLU A 145 -6.48 -9.26 7.76
CA GLU A 145 -7.55 -8.48 7.14
C GLU A 145 -6.96 -7.64 6.00
N ILE A 146 -7.37 -7.90 4.76
CA ILE A 146 -6.92 -7.11 3.61
C ILE A 146 -7.94 -6.00 3.31
N LEU A 147 -7.48 -4.76 3.21
CA LEU A 147 -8.28 -3.57 2.89
C LEU A 147 -8.30 -3.30 1.38
N ALA A 148 -9.41 -2.73 0.91
CA ALA A 148 -9.45 -2.08 -0.40
C ALA A 148 -8.80 -0.68 -0.37
N SER A 149 -8.59 -0.09 -1.53
CA SER A 149 -8.17 1.31 -1.69
C SER A 149 -8.69 1.86 -3.02
N ALA A 150 -8.45 3.14 -3.31
CA ALA A 150 -8.82 3.75 -4.57
C ALA A 150 -8.09 3.10 -5.75
N ALA A 151 -8.73 3.06 -6.92
CA ALA A 151 -8.27 2.37 -8.12
C ALA A 151 -6.81 2.66 -8.51
N THR A 152 -6.39 3.92 -8.46
CA THR A 152 -5.00 4.31 -8.74
C THR A 152 -4.40 5.13 -7.62
N HIS A 153 -4.89 4.95 -6.40
CA HIS A 153 -4.44 5.73 -5.24
C HIS A 153 -4.55 7.25 -5.47
N GLY A 154 -5.61 7.70 -6.17
CA GLY A 154 -5.82 9.13 -6.42
C GLY A 154 -6.16 9.88 -5.14
N TYR A 155 -5.56 11.07 -4.95
CA TYR A 155 -5.79 11.88 -3.75
C TYR A 155 -7.19 12.53 -3.78
N LEU A 156 -8.17 11.82 -3.18
CA LEU A 156 -9.60 12.12 -3.29
C LEU A 156 -9.97 13.57 -2.91
N PRO A 157 -9.39 14.19 -1.85
CA PRO A 157 -9.77 15.54 -1.46
C PRO A 157 -9.60 16.60 -2.56
N LEU A 158 -8.64 16.42 -3.48
CA LEU A 158 -8.41 17.35 -4.59
C LEU A 158 -9.18 16.98 -5.87
N MET A 159 -9.92 15.87 -5.84
CA MET A 159 -10.77 15.41 -6.94
C MET A 159 -12.24 15.84 -6.78
N HIS A 160 -12.62 16.38 -5.61
CA HIS A 160 -13.99 16.80 -5.28
C HIS A 160 -14.71 17.70 -6.28
N PRO A 161 -14.04 18.60 -7.05
CA PRO A 161 -14.72 19.32 -8.13
C PRO A 161 -15.46 18.39 -9.11
N ASN A 162 -15.05 17.13 -9.19
CA ASN A 162 -15.68 16.06 -9.97
C ASN A 162 -16.05 14.85 -9.10
N ARG A 163 -17.17 14.91 -8.36
CA ARG A 163 -17.61 13.81 -7.47
C ARG A 163 -17.76 12.46 -8.16
N ALA A 164 -18.15 12.42 -9.44
CA ALA A 164 -18.21 11.18 -10.22
C ALA A 164 -16.83 10.54 -10.43
N ALA A 165 -15.75 11.33 -10.50
CA ALA A 165 -14.38 10.80 -10.57
C ALA A 165 -13.93 10.22 -9.21
N VAL A 166 -14.31 10.84 -8.09
CA VAL A 166 -14.10 10.28 -6.74
C VAL A 166 -14.85 8.94 -6.60
N ARG A 167 -16.12 8.90 -7.02
CA ARG A 167 -16.93 7.66 -7.04
C ARG A 167 -16.28 6.58 -7.90
N ALA A 168 -15.78 6.93 -9.09
CA ALA A 168 -15.11 5.98 -9.98
C ALA A 168 -13.85 5.38 -9.34
N GLN A 169 -13.01 6.19 -8.69
CA GLN A 169 -11.85 5.72 -7.94
C GLN A 169 -12.22 4.70 -6.86
N VAL A 170 -13.26 4.98 -6.06
CA VAL A 170 -13.72 4.10 -4.98
C VAL A 170 -14.34 2.81 -5.55
N GLN A 171 -15.28 2.91 -6.48
CA GLN A 171 -16.00 1.75 -7.02
C GLN A 171 -15.08 0.80 -7.79
N ILE A 172 -14.23 1.32 -8.68
CA ILE A 172 -13.26 0.50 -9.41
C ILE A 172 -12.27 -0.13 -8.42
N GLY A 173 -11.85 0.59 -7.39
CA GLY A 173 -10.95 0.06 -6.37
C GLY A 173 -11.53 -1.12 -5.60
N ILE A 174 -12.81 -1.03 -5.21
CA ILE A 174 -13.55 -2.12 -4.56
C ILE A 174 -13.75 -3.30 -5.51
N ASP A 175 -14.05 -3.06 -6.79
CA ASP A 175 -14.19 -4.13 -7.78
C ASP A 175 -12.86 -4.82 -8.08
N ALA A 176 -11.76 -4.08 -8.11
CA ALA A 176 -10.41 -4.64 -8.24
C ALA A 176 -10.08 -5.53 -7.04
N TYR A 177 -10.40 -5.08 -5.82
CA TYR A 177 -10.26 -5.90 -4.62
C TYR A 177 -11.07 -7.20 -4.72
N ARG A 178 -12.35 -7.13 -5.11
CA ARG A 178 -13.22 -8.32 -5.24
C ARG A 178 -12.64 -9.33 -6.21
N ARG A 179 -12.07 -8.86 -7.32
CA ARG A 179 -11.44 -9.72 -8.33
C ARG A 179 -10.14 -10.35 -7.84
N ALA A 180 -9.33 -9.62 -7.06
CA ALA A 180 -8.08 -10.14 -6.49
C ALA A 180 -8.32 -11.14 -5.33
N PHE A 181 -9.23 -10.80 -4.41
CA PHE A 181 -9.38 -11.50 -3.13
C PHE A 181 -10.67 -12.32 -3.00
N GLY A 182 -11.58 -12.24 -3.97
CA GLY A 182 -12.77 -13.09 -4.05
C GLY A 182 -13.88 -12.79 -3.04
N ARG A 183 -13.83 -11.64 -2.35
CA ARG A 183 -14.79 -11.24 -1.31
C ARG A 183 -15.00 -9.72 -1.27
N ASN A 184 -15.99 -9.26 -0.52
CA ASN A 184 -16.19 -7.83 -0.25
C ASN A 184 -15.18 -7.34 0.81
N PRO A 185 -14.56 -6.16 0.62
CA PRO A 185 -13.72 -5.52 1.63
C PRO A 185 -14.59 -4.90 2.72
N ALA A 186 -14.21 -5.08 3.99
CA ALA A 186 -14.81 -4.36 5.12
C ALA A 186 -14.08 -3.03 5.39
N GLY A 187 -12.75 -3.03 5.31
CA GLY A 187 -11.91 -1.86 5.48
C GLY A 187 -11.49 -1.21 4.16
N PHE A 188 -11.30 0.10 4.19
CA PHE A 188 -10.75 0.87 3.06
C PHE A 188 -9.60 1.76 3.51
N TRP A 189 -8.48 1.66 2.82
CA TRP A 189 -7.38 2.62 2.94
C TRP A 189 -7.62 3.78 1.99
N LEU A 190 -8.02 4.93 2.53
CA LEU A 190 -8.09 6.16 1.75
C LEU A 190 -6.67 6.57 1.34
N PRO A 191 -6.42 6.89 0.07
CA PRO A 191 -5.10 7.32 -0.38
C PRO A 191 -4.58 8.43 0.51
N GLU A 192 -3.44 8.17 1.14
CA GLU A 192 -2.76 9.11 2.04
C GLU A 192 -3.52 9.47 3.32
N CYS A 193 -4.43 8.60 3.76
CA CYS A 193 -5.47 8.95 4.73
C CYS A 193 -6.21 10.25 4.34
N GLY A 194 -6.21 10.58 3.04
CA GLY A 194 -6.78 11.77 2.44
C GLY A 194 -8.29 11.67 2.47
N TYR A 195 -8.88 12.33 3.46
CA TYR A 195 -10.30 12.33 3.72
C TYR A 195 -10.84 13.75 3.67
N ALA A 196 -11.94 13.95 2.96
CA ALA A 196 -12.75 15.15 3.06
C ALA A 196 -14.24 14.76 3.17
N PRO A 197 -15.00 15.33 4.13
CA PRO A 197 -16.42 15.04 4.21
C PRO A 197 -17.16 15.45 2.92
N PRO A 198 -18.09 14.63 2.39
CA PRO A 198 -18.56 13.35 2.92
C PRO A 198 -18.06 12.13 2.11
N ASP A 199 -16.74 11.95 1.91
CA ASP A 199 -16.17 10.77 1.23
C ASP A 199 -16.67 9.44 1.81
N ASP A 200 -17.00 9.43 3.10
CA ASP A 200 -17.54 8.26 3.82
C ASP A 200 -18.89 7.76 3.25
N GLU A 201 -19.69 8.60 2.60
CA GLU A 201 -20.91 8.17 1.91
C GLU A 201 -20.61 7.29 0.69
N LEU A 202 -19.55 7.63 -0.06
CA LEU A 202 -19.10 6.83 -1.20
C LEU A 202 -18.53 5.49 -0.75
N LEU A 203 -17.81 5.49 0.38
CA LEU A 203 -17.33 4.26 1.01
C LEU A 203 -18.50 3.37 1.44
N ALA A 204 -19.51 3.92 2.13
CA ALA A 204 -20.69 3.18 2.55
C ALA A 204 -21.48 2.59 1.37
N ALA A 205 -21.65 3.34 0.28
CA ALA A 205 -22.29 2.84 -0.93
C ALA A 205 -21.55 1.65 -1.56
N GLY A 206 -20.24 1.55 -1.34
CA GLY A 206 -19.39 0.42 -1.72
C GLY A 206 -19.42 -0.78 -0.76
N GLY A 207 -20.12 -0.67 0.37
CA GLY A 207 -20.16 -1.69 1.43
C GLY A 207 -18.99 -1.62 2.42
N ILE A 208 -18.21 -0.53 2.41
CA ILE A 208 -17.11 -0.32 3.36
C ILE A 208 -17.68 0.00 4.75
N CYS A 209 -17.12 -0.66 5.75
CA CYS A 209 -17.53 -0.53 7.15
C CYS A 209 -16.62 0.41 7.95
N TRP A 210 -15.35 0.54 7.56
CA TRP A 210 -14.39 1.39 8.27
C TRP A 210 -13.20 1.86 7.42
N PHE A 211 -12.55 2.92 7.88
CA PHE A 211 -11.25 3.39 7.36
C PHE A 211 -10.36 3.97 8.48
N VAL A 212 -9.09 4.23 8.16
CA VAL A 212 -8.13 4.92 9.04
C VAL A 212 -7.99 6.37 8.62
N ALA A 213 -7.98 7.30 9.58
CA ALA A 213 -7.73 8.72 9.38
C ALA A 213 -6.56 9.20 10.25
N GLU A 214 -5.98 10.35 9.89
CA GLU A 214 -4.95 10.98 10.71
C GLU A 214 -5.50 11.39 12.09
N THR A 215 -4.63 11.43 13.09
CA THR A 215 -4.91 11.82 14.49
C THR A 215 -5.82 13.04 14.59
N HIS A 216 -5.49 14.12 13.87
CA HIS A 216 -6.21 15.38 13.98
C HIS A 216 -7.62 15.32 13.37
N ALA A 217 -7.89 14.37 12.46
CA ALA A 217 -9.23 14.13 11.91
C ALA A 217 -10.24 13.82 13.02
N LEU A 218 -9.81 13.00 14.00
CA LEU A 218 -10.61 12.66 15.16
C LEU A 218 -10.56 13.76 16.22
N LEU A 219 -9.38 14.32 16.52
CA LEU A 219 -9.26 15.37 17.55
C LEU A 219 -10.11 16.61 17.23
N HIS A 220 -10.29 16.92 15.95
CA HIS A 220 -11.10 18.03 15.46
C HIS A 220 -12.49 17.61 14.95
N ALA A 221 -12.88 16.34 15.15
CA ALA A 221 -14.20 15.85 14.76
C ALA A 221 -15.32 16.58 15.52
N ARG A 222 -16.53 16.59 14.93
CA ARG A 222 -17.71 17.26 15.50
C ARG A 222 -18.86 16.27 15.73
N PRO A 223 -19.36 16.13 16.97
CA PRO A 223 -18.79 16.63 18.22
C PRO A 223 -17.42 16.00 18.54
N ARG A 224 -16.64 16.65 19.42
CA ARG A 224 -15.30 16.16 19.79
C ARG A 224 -15.38 14.76 20.41
N PRO A 225 -14.54 13.79 19.99
CA PRO A 225 -14.56 12.44 20.55
C PRO A 225 -14.06 12.42 22.00
N TRP A 226 -14.80 11.73 22.88
CA TRP A 226 -14.43 11.62 24.30
C TRP A 226 -13.19 10.73 24.53
N ALA A 227 -12.98 9.76 23.64
CA ALA A 227 -11.90 8.76 23.73
C ALA A 227 -10.65 9.13 22.92
N SER A 228 -10.54 10.38 22.45
CA SER A 228 -9.45 10.79 21.53
C SER A 228 -9.40 9.85 20.31
N VAL A 229 -8.24 9.25 20.00
CA VAL A 229 -8.05 8.25 18.93
C VAL A 229 -8.19 6.79 19.40
N TYR A 230 -8.41 6.56 20.70
CA TYR A 230 -8.34 5.22 21.31
C TYR A 230 -9.67 4.45 21.30
N ALA A 231 -10.69 5.02 20.66
CA ALA A 231 -11.88 4.31 20.20
C ALA A 231 -12.32 4.90 18.85
N PRO A 232 -12.92 4.09 17.97
CA PRO A 232 -13.44 4.59 16.71
C PRO A 232 -14.63 5.52 16.95
N ILE A 233 -14.82 6.45 16.03
CA ILE A 233 -16.08 7.19 15.86
C ILE A 233 -16.87 6.59 14.70
N ARG A 234 -18.14 6.97 14.56
CA ARG A 234 -18.96 6.66 13.37
C ARG A 234 -19.41 7.94 12.71
N CYS A 235 -19.22 8.03 11.40
CA CYS A 235 -19.74 9.13 10.60
C CYS A 235 -21.29 9.15 10.70
N PRO A 236 -21.92 10.28 11.06
CA PRO A 236 -23.36 10.34 11.29
C PRO A 236 -24.22 10.01 10.07
N SER A 237 -23.80 10.39 8.86
CA SER A 237 -24.58 10.20 7.62
C SER A 237 -24.46 8.77 7.08
N SER A 238 -23.27 8.18 7.14
CA SER A 238 -22.95 6.91 6.48
C SER A 238 -22.86 5.71 7.43
N GLY A 239 -22.66 5.94 8.74
CA GLY A 239 -22.43 4.90 9.74
C GLY A 239 -21.03 4.25 9.70
N VAL A 240 -20.20 4.64 8.72
CA VAL A 240 -18.82 4.14 8.55
C VAL A 240 -17.99 4.50 9.77
N ALA A 241 -17.26 3.51 10.30
CA ALA A 241 -16.39 3.73 11.46
C ALA A 241 -15.04 4.33 11.03
N VAL A 242 -14.50 5.20 11.87
CA VAL A 242 -13.22 5.88 11.61
C VAL A 242 -12.27 5.62 12.77
N PHE A 243 -11.14 5.01 12.46
CA PHE A 243 -10.06 4.80 13.40
C PHE A 243 -9.01 5.90 13.25
N GLY A 244 -8.58 6.49 14.37
CA GLY A 244 -7.50 7.46 14.37
C GLY A 244 -6.14 6.77 14.45
N ARG A 245 -5.21 7.21 13.62
CA ARG A 245 -3.79 6.91 13.77
C ARG A 245 -3.30 7.30 15.17
N ASP A 246 -2.57 6.41 15.82
CA ASP A 246 -1.93 6.72 17.10
C ASP A 246 -0.63 7.52 16.90
N PRO A 247 -0.51 8.73 17.50
CA PRO A 247 0.68 9.56 17.34
C PRO A 247 1.92 8.98 18.06
N GLU A 248 1.74 8.24 19.15
CA GLU A 248 2.86 7.71 19.92
C GLU A 248 3.56 6.55 19.20
N SER A 249 2.81 5.59 18.65
CA SER A 249 3.33 4.46 17.88
C SER A 249 3.96 4.93 16.58
N SER A 250 3.39 5.99 16.00
CA SER A 250 3.92 6.65 14.83
C SER A 250 5.29 7.25 15.12
N LYS A 251 5.42 8.04 16.18
CA LYS A 251 6.70 8.66 16.53
C LYS A 251 7.82 7.63 16.77
N GLN A 252 7.52 6.53 17.47
CA GLN A 252 8.51 5.49 17.80
C GLN A 252 9.07 4.74 16.58
N VAL A 253 8.33 4.69 15.47
CA VAL A 253 8.71 3.91 14.29
C VAL A 253 9.05 4.80 13.10
N TRP A 254 8.25 5.83 12.81
CA TRP A 254 8.41 6.70 11.63
C TRP A 254 9.40 7.85 11.79
N SER A 255 9.79 8.21 13.02
CA SER A 255 10.69 9.35 13.22
C SER A 255 12.09 9.03 12.69
N ALA A 256 12.58 9.77 11.70
CA ALA A 256 13.96 9.64 11.22
C ALA A 256 15.01 9.98 12.30
N ALA A 257 14.64 10.81 13.30
CA ALA A 257 15.54 11.25 14.36
C ALA A 257 15.45 10.40 15.65
N GLU A 258 14.27 9.88 15.96
CA GLU A 258 13.99 9.21 17.25
C GLU A 258 13.41 7.79 17.08
N GLY A 259 13.10 7.38 15.86
CA GLY A 259 12.45 6.12 15.57
C GLY A 259 13.44 4.96 15.51
N TYR A 260 12.94 3.75 15.75
CA TYR A 260 13.74 2.54 15.72
C TYR A 260 14.58 2.36 14.45
N PRO A 261 14.06 2.60 13.22
CA PRO A 261 14.82 2.37 11.98
C PRO A 261 16.16 3.12 11.88
N GLY A 262 16.33 4.21 12.64
CA GLY A 262 17.57 5.00 12.66
C GLY A 262 18.68 4.46 13.56
N ASP A 263 18.48 3.32 14.23
CA ASP A 263 19.49 2.73 15.13
C ASP A 263 20.77 2.35 14.39
N TRP A 264 21.90 2.65 15.01
CA TRP A 264 23.20 2.52 14.38
C TRP A 264 23.58 1.06 14.06
N ASP A 265 22.95 0.09 14.69
CA ASP A 265 23.17 -1.33 14.43
C ASP A 265 22.38 -1.86 13.21
N TYR A 266 21.41 -1.11 12.69
CA TYR A 266 20.63 -1.51 11.51
C TYR A 266 21.33 -1.24 10.19
N ARG A 267 20.93 -1.99 9.15
CA ARG A 267 21.48 -1.89 7.78
C ARG A 267 21.34 -0.45 7.24
N GLU A 268 22.43 0.08 6.69
CA GLU A 268 22.45 1.37 6.00
C GLU A 268 21.79 1.25 4.62
N PHE A 269 20.71 1.99 4.40
CA PHE A 269 19.97 1.96 3.15
C PHE A 269 20.77 2.60 1.99
N TYR A 270 21.54 3.65 2.27
CA TYR A 270 22.18 4.45 1.21
C TYR A 270 23.57 3.96 0.80
N ARG A 271 24.07 2.86 1.40
CA ARG A 271 25.37 2.24 1.07
C ARG A 271 25.17 0.90 0.37
N ASP A 272 25.36 0.91 -0.94
CA ASP A 272 25.12 -0.23 -1.82
C ASP A 272 26.32 -0.45 -2.75
N ILE A 273 26.62 -1.71 -3.05
CA ILE A 273 27.76 -2.04 -3.92
C ILE A 273 27.65 -1.44 -5.33
N GLY A 274 26.44 -1.12 -5.80
CA GLY A 274 26.21 -0.44 -7.07
C GLY A 274 26.80 0.97 -7.13
N TYR A 275 27.02 1.60 -5.97
CA TYR A 275 27.74 2.87 -5.85
C TYR A 275 29.19 2.68 -5.41
N ASP A 276 29.46 1.71 -4.53
CA ASP A 276 30.76 1.57 -3.87
C ASP A 276 31.82 0.85 -4.70
N LEU A 277 31.42 -0.14 -5.51
CA LEU A 277 32.37 -0.95 -6.28
C LEU A 277 32.72 -0.31 -7.63
N ASP A 278 33.80 -0.83 -8.22
CA ASP A 278 34.23 -0.47 -9.57
C ASP A 278 33.07 -0.57 -10.57
N TYR A 279 32.96 0.44 -11.44
CA TYR A 279 31.83 0.55 -12.36
C TYR A 279 31.78 -0.63 -13.33
N GLU A 280 32.89 -1.02 -13.95
CA GLU A 280 32.91 -2.14 -14.90
C GLU A 280 32.60 -3.48 -14.22
N TYR A 281 32.91 -3.61 -12.93
CA TYR A 281 32.54 -4.79 -12.15
C TYR A 281 31.02 -4.95 -11.97
N VAL A 282 30.29 -3.87 -11.66
CA VAL A 282 28.83 -3.89 -11.40
C VAL A 282 27.97 -3.58 -12.63
N ARG A 283 28.56 -2.98 -13.67
CA ARG A 283 27.86 -2.53 -14.89
C ARG A 283 26.88 -3.54 -15.49
N PRO A 284 27.16 -4.86 -15.56
CA PRO A 284 26.21 -5.83 -16.11
C PRO A 284 24.86 -5.91 -15.36
N TRP A 285 24.82 -5.46 -14.11
CA TRP A 285 23.62 -5.46 -13.26
C TRP A 285 22.98 -4.07 -13.12
N LEU A 286 23.55 -3.05 -13.76
CA LEU A 286 23.02 -1.70 -13.77
C LEU A 286 22.17 -1.45 -15.02
N LYS A 287 20.99 -0.87 -14.84
CA LYS A 287 20.11 -0.52 -15.97
C LYS A 287 20.54 0.81 -16.59
N GLY A 288 20.62 0.85 -17.92
CA GLY A 288 20.95 2.08 -18.66
C GLY A 288 22.36 2.63 -18.43
N GLY A 289 23.26 1.87 -17.79
CA GLY A 289 24.64 2.32 -17.49
C GLY A 289 24.72 3.40 -16.41
N VAL A 290 23.68 3.59 -15.62
CA VAL A 290 23.65 4.55 -14.50
C VAL A 290 23.85 3.79 -13.19
N ARG A 291 24.67 4.33 -12.27
CA ARG A 291 24.80 3.75 -10.93
C ARG A 291 23.46 3.81 -10.20
N SER A 292 23.00 2.66 -9.74
CA SER A 292 21.77 2.46 -9.00
C SER A 292 22.01 1.50 -7.84
N HIS A 293 21.04 1.36 -6.95
CA HIS A 293 21.04 0.28 -5.98
C HIS A 293 21.02 -1.08 -6.67
N THR A 294 21.77 -2.03 -6.12
CA THR A 294 21.73 -3.45 -6.49
C THR A 294 20.93 -4.27 -5.47
N GLY A 295 20.68 -3.73 -4.27
CA GLY A 295 20.06 -4.44 -3.16
C GLY A 295 21.07 -5.14 -2.24
N ILE A 296 22.35 -5.18 -2.61
CA ILE A 296 23.42 -5.74 -1.78
C ILE A 296 24.10 -4.60 -1.01
N LYS A 297 23.78 -4.52 0.29
CA LYS A 297 24.19 -3.43 1.18
C LYS A 297 24.93 -4.00 2.39
N TYR A 298 26.22 -3.68 2.54
CA TYR A 298 27.11 -4.32 3.52
C TYR A 298 27.38 -3.51 4.79
N TYR A 299 26.83 -2.32 4.88
CA TYR A 299 27.16 -1.39 5.97
C TYR A 299 25.96 -1.20 6.89
N ARG A 300 26.23 -0.81 8.14
CA ARG A 300 25.23 -0.36 9.11
C ARG A 300 25.21 1.16 9.22
N ILE A 301 24.14 1.71 9.76
CA ILE A 301 23.94 3.16 9.91
C ILE A 301 25.11 3.82 10.66
N THR A 302 25.69 3.15 11.66
CA THR A 302 26.91 3.55 12.38
C THR A 302 26.81 4.82 13.24
N GLY A 303 26.01 5.80 12.82
CA GLY A 303 25.91 7.14 13.40
C GLY A 303 25.99 8.21 12.30
N PRO A 304 26.07 9.50 12.68
CA PRO A 304 26.21 10.61 11.75
C PRO A 304 27.65 10.71 11.21
N THR A 305 28.07 9.72 10.42
CA THR A 305 29.41 9.63 9.84
C THR A 305 29.36 8.99 8.46
N GLU A 306 30.24 9.45 7.55
CA GLU A 306 30.46 8.83 6.24
C GLU A 306 31.25 7.50 6.36
N ALA A 307 32.03 7.35 7.43
CA ALA A 307 32.82 6.14 7.70
C ALA A 307 31.94 5.03 8.30
N LYS A 308 31.03 4.51 7.48
CA LYS A 308 30.10 3.44 7.87
C LYS A 308 30.86 2.14 8.14
N GLN A 309 30.48 1.43 9.19
CA GLN A 309 31.07 0.15 9.58
C GLN A 309 30.32 -1.03 8.95
N PRO A 310 30.98 -2.21 8.80
CA PRO A 310 30.32 -3.42 8.34
C PRO A 310 29.07 -3.75 9.17
N TYR A 311 28.04 -4.22 8.49
CA TYR A 311 26.80 -4.67 9.10
C TYR A 311 26.99 -6.00 9.84
N ASP A 312 26.35 -6.14 11.01
CA ASP A 312 26.35 -7.38 11.78
C ASP A 312 24.90 -7.86 11.99
N PRO A 313 24.46 -8.91 11.26
CA PRO A 313 23.09 -9.38 11.32
C PRO A 313 22.64 -9.85 12.71
N ASP A 314 23.55 -10.36 13.54
CA ASP A 314 23.17 -10.86 14.87
C ASP A 314 22.88 -9.71 15.82
N ARG A 315 23.74 -8.68 15.82
CA ARG A 315 23.53 -7.46 16.60
C ARG A 315 22.25 -6.73 16.18
N ALA A 316 22.01 -6.64 14.89
CA ALA A 316 20.80 -6.02 14.35
C ALA A 316 19.54 -6.79 14.77
N ARG A 317 19.59 -8.13 14.76
CA ARG A 317 18.50 -8.98 15.24
C ARG A 317 18.24 -8.80 16.74
N GLU A 318 19.27 -8.74 17.58
CA GLU A 318 19.14 -8.45 19.00
C GLU A 318 18.50 -7.07 19.23
N LYS A 319 18.91 -6.08 18.42
CA LYS A 319 18.34 -4.73 18.48
C LYS A 319 16.85 -4.72 18.10
N ALA A 320 16.47 -5.45 17.05
CA ALA A 320 15.08 -5.63 16.65
C ALA A 320 14.23 -6.24 17.77
N ALA A 321 14.74 -7.26 18.47
CA ALA A 321 14.05 -7.85 19.61
C ALA A 321 13.90 -6.88 20.79
N LEU A 322 14.93 -6.06 21.07
CA LEU A 322 14.88 -5.02 22.11
C LEU A 322 13.84 -3.95 21.76
N HIS A 323 13.84 -3.46 20.52
CA HIS A 323 12.90 -2.44 20.04
C HIS A 323 11.46 -2.96 20.02
N ALA A 324 11.24 -4.23 19.68
CA ALA A 324 9.93 -4.87 19.76
C ALA A 324 9.43 -4.92 21.21
N GLY A 325 10.30 -5.27 22.16
CA GLY A 325 9.98 -5.24 23.59
C GLY A 325 9.66 -3.84 24.10
N ASN A 326 10.42 -2.82 23.68
CA ASN A 326 10.16 -1.43 24.03
C ASN A 326 8.80 -0.95 23.48
N PHE A 327 8.50 -1.23 22.22
CA PHE A 327 7.22 -0.86 21.60
C PHE A 327 6.05 -1.52 22.35
N MET A 328 6.14 -2.83 22.61
CA MET A 328 5.15 -3.56 23.40
C MET A 328 4.93 -2.90 24.77
N PHE A 329 5.99 -2.66 25.53
CA PHE A 329 5.91 -2.02 26.84
C PHE A 329 5.23 -0.64 26.77
N SER A 330 5.57 0.18 25.78
CA SER A 330 4.90 1.47 25.56
C SER A 330 3.41 1.31 25.28
N ARG A 331 3.01 0.33 24.44
CA ARG A 331 1.60 0.03 24.17
C ARG A 331 0.85 -0.45 25.40
N GLU A 332 1.49 -1.25 26.27
CA GLU A 332 0.90 -1.66 27.54
C GLU A 332 0.60 -0.45 28.43
N LYS A 333 1.56 0.48 28.58
CA LYS A 333 1.36 1.68 29.39
C LYS A 333 0.31 2.61 28.82
N GLN A 334 0.25 2.73 27.50
CA GLN A 334 -0.80 3.48 26.82
C GLN A 334 -2.18 2.86 27.07
N VAL A 335 -2.32 1.54 26.92
CA VAL A 335 -3.58 0.82 27.18
C VAL A 335 -4.00 0.90 28.65
N GLU A 336 -3.08 0.70 29.60
CA GLU A 336 -3.35 0.84 31.05
C GLU A 336 -3.90 2.24 31.38
N TYR A 337 -3.30 3.29 30.80
CA TYR A 337 -3.73 4.68 31.00
C TYR A 337 -5.17 4.93 30.52
N TRP A 338 -5.50 4.43 29.33
CA TRP A 338 -6.81 4.65 28.70
C TRP A 338 -7.90 3.73 29.26
N ARG A 339 -7.56 2.49 29.62
CA ARG A 339 -8.51 1.55 30.24
C ARG A 339 -9.12 2.12 31.52
N GLY A 340 -8.36 2.88 32.31
CA GLY A 340 -8.87 3.56 33.52
C GLY A 340 -9.82 4.74 33.24
N ARG A 341 -9.95 5.19 31.99
CA ARG A 341 -10.71 6.38 31.57
C ARG A 341 -11.85 6.08 30.60
N MET A 342 -11.99 4.82 30.22
CA MET A 342 -12.93 4.36 29.21
C MET A 342 -13.80 3.26 29.81
N ASP A 343 -15.05 3.17 29.34
CA ASP A 343 -15.96 2.07 29.65
C ASP A 343 -15.64 0.81 28.82
N ARG A 344 -15.08 1.01 27.62
CA ARG A 344 -14.61 -0.04 26.71
C ARG A 344 -13.08 -0.21 26.73
N PRO A 345 -12.55 -1.39 26.36
CA PRO A 345 -11.11 -1.57 26.15
C PRO A 345 -10.63 -0.61 25.04
N PRO A 346 -9.56 0.18 25.24
CA PRO A 346 -9.00 1.01 24.19
C PRO A 346 -8.45 0.17 23.04
N ILE A 347 -8.41 0.76 21.85
CA ILE A 347 -7.68 0.25 20.70
C ILE A 347 -6.61 1.26 20.28
N VAL A 348 -5.38 0.77 20.11
CA VAL A 348 -4.27 1.52 19.53
C VAL A 348 -4.16 1.10 18.06
N VAL A 349 -4.33 2.04 17.13
CA VAL A 349 -4.20 1.77 15.69
C VAL A 349 -2.88 2.33 15.20
N ALA A 350 -2.00 1.44 14.75
CA ALA A 350 -0.64 1.75 14.35
C ALA A 350 -0.46 1.46 12.85
N PRO A 351 -0.79 2.44 11.97
CA PRO A 351 -0.62 2.33 10.54
C PRO A 351 0.80 2.70 10.08
N TYR A 352 1.32 1.97 9.11
CA TYR A 352 2.66 2.13 8.54
C TYR A 352 2.65 1.77 7.06
N ASP A 353 3.52 2.38 6.24
CA ASP A 353 3.80 1.82 4.91
C ASP A 353 4.38 0.41 5.06
N ALA A 354 3.93 -0.52 4.22
CA ALA A 354 4.40 -1.89 4.26
C ALA A 354 5.90 -1.96 3.92
N GLU A 355 6.33 -1.19 2.93
CA GLU A 355 7.71 -1.09 2.45
C GLU A 355 8.66 -0.52 3.52
N LEU A 356 8.15 0.07 4.59
CA LEU A 356 8.97 0.34 5.77
C LEU A 356 9.62 -0.95 6.29
N PHE A 357 8.85 -2.04 6.34
CA PHE A 357 9.28 -3.32 6.90
C PHE A 357 10.04 -4.15 5.87
N GLY A 358 11.34 -3.90 5.78
CA GLY A 358 12.31 -4.73 5.10
C GLY A 358 13.02 -4.02 3.96
N HIS A 359 12.34 -3.09 3.29
CA HIS A 359 12.98 -2.26 2.27
C HIS A 359 13.72 -1.08 2.90
N TRP A 360 12.98 -0.11 3.48
CA TRP A 360 13.58 1.04 4.16
C TRP A 360 14.26 0.65 5.47
N TRP A 361 13.61 -0.17 6.28
CA TRP A 361 14.14 -0.74 7.51
C TRP A 361 14.31 -2.25 7.35
N PHE A 362 15.54 -2.70 7.07
CA PHE A 362 15.85 -4.08 6.70
C PHE A 362 15.39 -5.13 7.71
N GLU A 363 15.49 -4.79 9.00
CA GLU A 363 15.13 -5.64 10.12
C GLU A 363 13.65 -5.54 10.49
N GLY A 364 12.87 -4.70 9.80
CA GLY A 364 11.45 -4.50 10.07
C GLY A 364 10.62 -5.79 10.14
N PRO A 365 10.77 -6.76 9.22
CA PRO A 365 10.05 -8.04 9.31
C PRO A 365 10.46 -8.84 10.56
N GLN A 366 11.73 -8.79 10.97
CA GLN A 366 12.20 -9.45 12.19
C GLN A 366 11.64 -8.76 13.44
N TRP A 367 11.64 -7.42 13.46
CA TRP A 367 11.01 -6.66 14.53
C TRP A 367 9.52 -6.98 14.65
N LEU A 368 8.82 -7.10 13.53
CA LEU A 368 7.41 -7.46 13.49
C LEU A 368 7.17 -8.87 14.06
N ASP A 369 8.01 -9.84 13.65
CA ASP A 369 7.98 -11.21 14.20
C ASP A 369 8.18 -11.21 15.72
N PHE A 370 9.21 -10.51 16.21
CA PHE A 370 9.46 -10.37 17.64
C PHE A 370 8.30 -9.70 18.36
N LEU A 371 7.77 -8.59 17.82
CA LEU A 371 6.68 -7.85 18.46
C LEU A 371 5.45 -8.74 18.66
N VAL A 372 5.03 -9.45 17.63
CA VAL A 372 3.83 -10.31 17.68
C VAL A 372 4.03 -11.46 18.68
N ARG A 373 5.21 -12.10 18.68
CA ARG A 373 5.52 -13.17 19.64
C ARG A 373 5.58 -12.66 21.08
N LYS A 374 6.18 -11.49 21.31
CA LYS A 374 6.26 -10.87 22.64
C LYS A 374 4.87 -10.49 23.15
N ILE A 375 4.04 -9.88 22.31
CA ILE A 375 2.65 -9.61 22.66
C ILE A 375 1.91 -10.90 23.00
N ALA A 376 2.11 -11.98 22.24
CA ALA A 376 1.42 -13.25 22.50
C ALA A 376 1.85 -13.94 23.81
N TYR A 377 3.12 -13.84 24.20
CA TYR A 377 3.71 -14.73 25.21
C TYR A 377 4.32 -14.04 26.44
N ASP A 378 4.75 -12.78 26.33
CA ASP A 378 5.53 -12.11 27.39
C ASP A 378 4.65 -11.23 28.31
N GLN A 379 3.37 -11.02 27.98
CA GLN A 379 2.47 -10.12 28.71
C GLN A 379 0.98 -10.53 28.63
N ARG A 380 0.09 -9.81 29.34
CA ARG A 380 -1.37 -10.08 29.38
C ARG A 380 -2.28 -8.84 29.27
N THR A 381 -1.68 -7.66 29.11
CA THR A 381 -2.33 -6.35 29.06
C THR A 381 -3.01 -6.11 27.71
N ILE A 382 -2.31 -6.37 26.60
CA ILE A 382 -2.77 -6.06 25.24
C ILE A 382 -2.95 -7.33 24.41
N ALA A 383 -3.87 -7.31 23.45
CA ALA A 383 -4.00 -8.36 22.44
C ALA A 383 -4.02 -7.76 21.03
N LEU A 384 -3.53 -8.52 20.06
CA LEU A 384 -3.67 -8.14 18.65
C LEU A 384 -5.12 -8.33 18.20
N THR A 385 -5.60 -7.42 17.36
CA THR A 385 -6.91 -7.48 16.71
C THR A 385 -6.81 -6.92 15.30
N THR A 386 -7.78 -7.26 14.45
CA THR A 386 -8.06 -6.41 13.28
C THR A 386 -9.13 -5.37 13.63
N PRO A 387 -9.22 -4.25 12.88
CA PRO A 387 -10.27 -3.26 13.12
C PRO A 387 -11.68 -3.83 12.94
N SER A 388 -11.92 -4.74 11.99
CA SER A 388 -13.22 -5.41 11.85
C SER A 388 -13.57 -6.25 13.07
N GLU A 389 -12.65 -7.10 13.56
CA GLU A 389 -12.90 -7.91 14.76
C GLU A 389 -13.18 -7.05 16.01
N TYR A 390 -12.56 -5.88 16.10
CA TYR A 390 -12.81 -4.94 17.17
C TYR A 390 -14.21 -4.31 17.07
N LEU A 391 -14.68 -3.97 15.86
CA LEU A 391 -16.04 -3.46 15.64
C LEU A 391 -17.10 -4.54 15.87
N GLU A 392 -16.83 -5.80 15.54
CA GLU A 392 -17.73 -6.92 15.83
C GLU A 392 -17.92 -7.11 17.34
N ARG A 393 -16.83 -7.00 18.11
CA ARG A 393 -16.87 -7.12 19.59
C ARG A 393 -17.48 -5.90 20.26
N PHE A 394 -17.27 -4.71 19.70
CA PHE A 394 -17.65 -3.44 20.31
C PHE A 394 -18.32 -2.51 19.27
N PRO A 395 -19.55 -2.83 18.84
CA PRO A 395 -20.21 -2.17 17.71
C PRO A 395 -20.61 -0.72 17.99
N ALA A 396 -20.86 -0.38 19.26
CA ALA A 396 -21.17 0.98 19.69
C ALA A 396 -19.95 1.90 19.54
N ALA A 397 -20.16 3.08 18.95
CA ALA A 397 -19.15 4.11 18.77
C ALA A 397 -19.83 5.48 18.80
N GLN A 398 -19.10 6.52 19.22
CA GLN A 398 -19.62 7.88 19.22
C GLN A 398 -19.91 8.33 17.79
N ALA A 399 -21.10 8.88 17.55
CA ALA A 399 -21.41 9.56 16.31
C ALA A 399 -20.65 10.90 16.27
N ALA A 400 -19.74 11.06 15.31
CA ALA A 400 -18.98 12.28 15.09
C ALA A 400 -18.48 12.36 13.65
N GLN A 401 -18.53 13.54 13.04
CA GLN A 401 -17.97 13.78 11.73
C GLN A 401 -16.48 14.10 11.85
N PRO A 402 -15.56 13.27 11.32
CA PRO A 402 -14.14 13.61 11.26
C PRO A 402 -13.90 14.89 10.44
N SER A 403 -12.86 15.65 10.79
CA SER A 403 -12.43 16.77 9.94
C SER A 403 -11.71 16.28 8.70
N MET A 404 -11.58 17.14 7.70
CA MET A 404 -10.67 16.90 6.58
C MET A 404 -9.25 16.65 7.11
N SER A 405 -8.54 15.70 6.51
CA SER A 405 -7.19 15.32 6.91
C SER A 405 -6.44 14.56 5.82
N SER A 406 -5.13 14.49 5.96
CA SER A 406 -4.27 13.46 5.39
C SER A 406 -3.21 13.09 6.44
N TRP A 407 -2.47 12.00 6.21
CA TRP A 407 -1.29 11.67 7.00
C TRP A 407 0.01 12.29 6.44
N GLY A 408 -0.10 13.18 5.45
CA GLY A 408 1.03 13.86 4.81
C GLY A 408 1.61 14.98 5.67
N HIS A 409 2.57 15.72 5.10
CA HIS A 409 3.16 16.89 5.75
C HIS A 409 2.08 17.90 6.16
N LEU A 410 2.15 18.38 7.41
CA LEU A 410 1.14 19.25 8.07
C LEU A 410 -0.27 18.68 8.23
N GLY A 411 -0.52 17.45 7.77
CA GLY A 411 -1.78 16.74 7.94
C GLY A 411 -2.89 17.15 6.97
N TYR A 412 -2.60 17.91 5.93
CA TYR A 412 -3.61 18.27 4.91
C TYR A 412 -3.07 18.02 3.51
N SER A 413 -3.34 18.92 2.56
CA SER A 413 -3.10 18.65 1.13
C SER A 413 -1.75 19.15 0.63
N GLU A 414 -0.88 19.73 1.47
CA GLU A 414 0.33 20.45 1.07
C GLU A 414 1.33 19.57 0.30
N VAL A 415 1.35 18.26 0.55
CA VAL A 415 2.20 17.34 -0.22
C VAL A 415 1.71 17.21 -1.66
N TRP A 416 0.40 17.23 -1.88
CA TRP A 416 -0.19 17.02 -3.21
C TRP A 416 -0.61 18.33 -3.88
N LEU A 417 -0.71 19.45 -3.15
CA LEU A 417 -1.05 20.76 -3.69
C LEU A 417 -0.06 21.82 -3.17
N ASN A 418 0.97 22.08 -3.96
CA ASN A 418 1.95 23.15 -3.73
C ASN A 418 2.54 23.61 -5.08
N GLY A 419 3.47 24.57 -5.04
CA GLY A 419 4.05 25.15 -6.26
C GLY A 419 4.82 24.18 -7.18
N ALA A 420 5.16 22.97 -6.73
CA ALA A 420 5.82 21.96 -7.57
C ALA A 420 4.83 21.15 -8.43
N ASN A 421 3.57 21.03 -8.00
CA ASN A 421 2.59 20.13 -8.61
C ASN A 421 1.22 20.76 -8.91
N ASP A 422 0.95 21.99 -8.47
CA ASP A 422 -0.34 22.68 -8.66
C ASP A 422 -0.83 22.72 -10.12
N TRP A 423 0.10 22.79 -11.07
CA TRP A 423 -0.16 22.86 -12.50
C TRP A 423 -0.93 21.65 -13.05
N ILE A 424 -0.89 20.49 -12.39
CA ILE A 424 -1.55 19.28 -12.88
C ILE A 424 -3.08 19.36 -12.76
N TYR A 425 -3.60 20.01 -11.72
CA TYR A 425 -5.00 19.86 -11.32
C TYR A 425 -6.00 20.40 -12.32
N ARG A 426 -5.71 21.56 -12.95
CA ARG A 426 -6.56 22.10 -14.02
C ARG A 426 -6.73 21.10 -15.19
N HIS A 427 -5.69 20.30 -15.46
CA HIS A 427 -5.73 19.31 -16.53
C HIS A 427 -6.46 18.04 -16.09
N LEU A 428 -6.25 17.59 -14.85
CA LEU A 428 -6.96 16.45 -14.28
C LEU A 428 -8.46 16.71 -14.14
N HIS A 429 -8.86 17.91 -13.69
CA HIS A 429 -10.26 18.31 -13.57
C HIS A 429 -10.94 18.39 -14.94
N ALA A 430 -10.31 19.06 -15.92
CA ALA A 430 -10.85 19.12 -17.28
C ALA A 430 -10.97 17.73 -17.94
N ALA A 431 -10.01 16.83 -17.69
CA ALA A 431 -10.08 15.45 -18.18
C ALA A 431 -11.21 14.66 -17.50
N ALA A 432 -11.44 14.86 -16.20
CA ALA A 432 -12.55 14.25 -15.48
C ALA A 432 -13.92 14.72 -16.02
N GLU A 433 -14.11 16.02 -16.22
CA GLU A 433 -15.33 16.58 -16.83
C GLU A 433 -15.61 15.99 -18.20
N ARG A 434 -14.57 15.88 -19.04
CA ARG A 434 -14.66 15.26 -20.37
C ARG A 434 -15.00 13.78 -20.30
N MET A 435 -14.44 13.04 -19.35
CA MET A 435 -14.73 11.62 -19.17
C MET A 435 -16.18 11.40 -18.74
N ILE A 436 -16.69 12.23 -17.84
CA ILE A 436 -18.10 12.22 -17.43
C ILE A 436 -19.01 12.49 -18.65
N ALA A 437 -18.70 13.51 -19.44
CA ALA A 437 -19.46 13.84 -20.65
C ALA A 437 -19.45 12.69 -21.68
N LEU A 438 -18.29 12.05 -21.88
CA LEU A 438 -18.19 10.85 -22.73
C LEU A 438 -19.05 9.70 -22.20
N ALA A 439 -19.03 9.47 -20.88
CA ALA A 439 -19.81 8.41 -20.26
C ALA A 439 -21.33 8.64 -20.39
N ASP A 440 -21.77 9.89 -20.22
CA ASP A 440 -23.18 10.26 -20.34
C ASP A 440 -23.68 10.23 -21.79
N ALA A 441 -22.86 10.67 -22.75
CA ALA A 441 -23.22 10.71 -24.18
C ALA A 441 -23.30 9.32 -24.82
N HIS A 442 -22.54 8.35 -24.31
CA HIS A 442 -22.42 7.03 -24.90
C HIS A 442 -22.87 5.96 -23.91
N ARG A 443 -24.18 5.70 -23.75
CA ARG A 443 -24.66 4.65 -22.83
C ARG A 443 -24.60 3.24 -23.41
N ASN A 444 -24.72 3.11 -24.73
CA ASN A 444 -24.72 1.82 -25.43
C ASN A 444 -23.88 1.88 -26.73
N PRO A 445 -22.55 2.07 -26.62
CA PRO A 445 -21.67 2.18 -27.78
C PRO A 445 -21.43 0.82 -28.46
N GLY A 446 -21.05 0.86 -29.73
CA GLY A 446 -20.52 -0.31 -30.42
C GLY A 446 -19.17 -0.78 -29.83
N PRO A 447 -18.69 -2.00 -30.19
CA PRO A 447 -17.53 -2.62 -29.54
C PRO A 447 -16.23 -1.79 -29.58
N LEU A 448 -15.90 -1.19 -30.73
CA LEU A 448 -14.70 -0.38 -30.88
C LEU A 448 -14.76 0.89 -30.01
N LEU A 449 -15.90 1.58 -30.03
CA LEU A 449 -16.09 2.79 -29.23
C LEU A 449 -16.05 2.46 -27.74
N ARG A 450 -16.61 1.32 -27.31
CA ARG A 450 -16.51 0.85 -25.92
C ARG A 450 -15.06 0.66 -25.48
N ARG A 451 -14.22 0.04 -26.33
CA ARG A 451 -12.77 -0.13 -26.06
C ARG A 451 -12.08 1.22 -25.88
N ALA A 452 -12.33 2.17 -26.78
CA ALA A 452 -11.75 3.51 -26.70
C ALA A 452 -12.18 4.26 -25.42
N LEU A 453 -13.47 4.18 -25.05
CA LEU A 453 -14.01 4.78 -23.82
C LEU A 453 -13.40 4.16 -22.56
N ASN A 454 -13.25 2.83 -22.54
CA ASN A 454 -12.58 2.13 -21.45
C ASN A 454 -11.10 2.54 -21.34
N GLN A 455 -10.38 2.64 -22.46
CA GLN A 455 -9.00 3.10 -22.42
C GLN A 455 -8.90 4.55 -21.97
N ALA A 456 -9.81 5.44 -22.39
CA ALA A 456 -9.83 6.82 -21.92
C ALA A 456 -10.02 6.89 -20.40
N ALA A 457 -10.95 6.11 -19.84
CA ALA A 457 -11.12 6.00 -18.40
C ALA A 457 -9.85 5.48 -17.69
N ARG A 458 -9.16 4.49 -18.25
CA ARG A 458 -7.86 4.00 -17.71
C ARG A 458 -6.79 5.09 -17.71
N GLU A 459 -6.64 5.83 -18.81
CA GLU A 459 -5.65 6.93 -18.88
C GLU A 459 -5.94 8.01 -17.85
N LEU A 460 -7.22 8.35 -17.63
CA LEU A 460 -7.59 9.31 -16.60
C LEU A 460 -7.23 8.80 -15.20
N LEU A 461 -7.54 7.55 -14.87
CA LEU A 461 -7.17 6.96 -13.58
C LEU A 461 -5.66 6.98 -13.37
N LEU A 462 -4.88 6.55 -14.37
CA LEU A 462 -3.42 6.54 -14.30
C LEU A 462 -2.84 7.96 -14.13
N ALA A 463 -3.44 8.97 -14.76
CA ALA A 463 -3.05 10.36 -14.58
C ALA A 463 -3.37 10.91 -13.17
N GLN A 464 -4.39 10.37 -12.50
CA GLN A 464 -4.89 10.81 -11.20
C GLN A 464 -4.15 10.24 -9.99
N SER A 465 -3.18 9.34 -10.18
CA SER A 465 -2.41 8.75 -9.07
C SER A 465 -1.73 9.84 -8.21
N SER A 466 -1.85 9.73 -6.88
CA SER A 466 -1.25 10.70 -5.93
C SER A 466 0.27 10.68 -6.00
N ASP A 467 0.86 9.55 -6.39
CA ASP A 467 2.30 9.31 -6.48
C ASP A 467 3.00 10.35 -7.34
N TRP A 468 2.38 10.80 -8.43
CA TRP A 468 3.00 11.79 -9.32
C TRP A 468 3.21 13.12 -8.62
N ALA A 469 2.21 13.59 -7.88
CA ALA A 469 2.31 14.83 -7.11
C ALA A 469 3.26 14.66 -5.90
N PHE A 470 3.25 13.47 -5.27
CA PHE A 470 4.18 13.13 -4.18
C PHE A 470 5.65 13.14 -4.63
N ILE A 471 5.96 12.51 -5.76
CA ILE A 471 7.31 12.47 -6.35
C ILE A 471 7.78 13.87 -6.75
N MET A 472 6.88 14.70 -7.32
CA MET A 472 7.20 16.09 -7.64
C MET A 472 7.55 16.91 -6.40
N THR A 473 6.86 16.68 -5.27
CA THR A 473 7.13 17.37 -4.01
C THR A 473 8.40 16.89 -3.31
N THR A 474 8.64 15.57 -3.30
CA THR A 474 9.78 14.97 -2.60
C THR A 474 11.09 15.08 -3.38
N GLY A 475 11.03 15.36 -4.68
CA GLY A 475 12.22 15.66 -5.48
C GLY A 475 13.02 14.42 -5.92
N THR A 476 12.43 13.23 -5.91
CA THR A 476 13.13 11.96 -6.22
C THR A 476 13.30 11.76 -7.73
N THR A 477 12.28 11.26 -8.43
CA THR A 477 12.27 11.06 -9.90
C THR A 477 11.29 12.02 -10.58
N VAL A 478 11.46 13.32 -10.34
CA VAL A 478 10.52 14.38 -10.77
C VAL A 478 10.22 14.33 -12.27
N ASP A 479 11.25 14.19 -13.09
CA ASP A 479 11.11 14.11 -14.55
C ASP A 479 10.25 12.92 -14.99
N TYR A 480 10.36 11.79 -14.30
CA TYR A 480 9.53 10.62 -14.55
C TYR A 480 8.07 10.91 -14.22
N ALA A 481 7.78 11.46 -13.03
CA ALA A 481 6.42 11.83 -12.64
C ALA A 481 5.78 12.83 -13.61
N ILE A 482 6.50 13.89 -14.00
CA ILE A 482 6.01 14.86 -14.99
C ILE A 482 5.70 14.18 -16.32
N ARG A 483 6.58 13.30 -16.81
CA ARG A 483 6.35 12.54 -18.04
C ARG A 483 5.14 11.63 -17.92
N ARG A 484 4.94 10.94 -16.79
CA ARG A 484 3.80 10.06 -16.55
C ARG A 484 2.48 10.83 -16.60
N THR A 485 2.35 11.91 -15.83
CA THR A 485 1.14 12.74 -15.83
C THR A 485 0.83 13.28 -17.24
N LYS A 486 1.84 13.85 -17.93
CA LYS A 486 1.65 14.40 -19.28
C LYS A 486 1.30 13.32 -20.31
N ALA A 487 1.94 12.16 -20.25
CA ALA A 487 1.72 11.10 -21.23
C ALA A 487 0.29 10.53 -21.13
N HIS A 488 -0.19 10.26 -19.90
CA HIS A 488 -1.56 9.76 -19.70
C HIS A 488 -2.60 10.80 -20.12
N LEU A 489 -2.41 12.08 -19.76
CA LEU A 489 -3.30 13.16 -20.22
C LEU A 489 -3.27 13.33 -21.75
N ALA A 490 -2.13 13.19 -22.39
CA ALA A 490 -2.02 13.28 -23.85
C ALA A 490 -2.77 12.12 -24.54
N ARG A 491 -2.64 10.89 -24.03
CA ARG A 491 -3.39 9.72 -24.54
C ARG A 491 -4.89 9.90 -24.31
N PHE A 492 -5.29 10.35 -23.13
CA PHE A 492 -6.68 10.67 -22.82
C PHE A 492 -7.25 11.69 -23.82
N ASN A 493 -6.56 12.81 -24.04
CA ASN A 493 -7.04 13.86 -24.94
C ASN A 493 -7.13 13.37 -26.39
N ARG A 494 -6.17 12.58 -26.87
CA ARG A 494 -6.23 11.97 -28.21
C ARG A 494 -7.44 11.02 -28.32
N LEU A 495 -7.70 10.18 -27.32
CA LEU A 495 -8.88 9.31 -27.30
C LEU A 495 -10.17 10.13 -27.30
N PHE A 496 -10.25 11.19 -26.49
CA PHE A 496 -11.38 12.09 -26.44
C PHE A 496 -11.68 12.69 -27.83
N GLU A 497 -10.67 13.23 -28.53
CA GLU A 497 -10.81 13.78 -29.88
C GLU A 497 -11.24 12.73 -30.92
N GLN A 498 -10.62 11.54 -30.88
CA GLN A 498 -10.97 10.43 -31.78
C GLN A 498 -12.40 9.94 -31.57
N ILE A 499 -12.87 9.88 -30.32
CA ILE A 499 -14.25 9.50 -29.99
C ILE A 499 -15.24 10.56 -30.48
N GLN A 500 -14.96 11.84 -30.22
CA GLN A 500 -15.83 12.95 -30.64
C GLN A 500 -15.97 13.06 -32.16
N THR A 501 -14.90 12.77 -32.89
CA THR A 501 -14.89 12.79 -34.37
C THR A 501 -15.35 11.48 -35.02
N GLY A 502 -15.59 10.42 -34.23
CA GLY A 502 -15.95 9.09 -34.74
C GLY A 502 -14.82 8.35 -35.46
N ASN A 503 -13.57 8.83 -35.35
CA ASN A 503 -12.40 8.33 -36.08
C ASN A 503 -11.37 7.71 -35.12
N VAL A 504 -11.75 6.59 -34.49
CA VAL A 504 -10.85 5.83 -33.59
C VAL A 504 -9.77 5.10 -34.39
N ASP A 505 -8.51 5.41 -34.08
CA ASP A 505 -7.34 4.73 -34.64
C ASP A 505 -7.14 3.39 -33.93
N VAL A 506 -7.57 2.31 -34.58
CA VAL A 506 -7.57 0.95 -34.00
C VAL A 506 -6.15 0.49 -33.65
N GLN A 507 -5.16 0.74 -34.52
CA GLN A 507 -3.79 0.28 -34.31
C GLN A 507 -3.14 1.02 -33.14
N TRP A 508 -3.36 2.33 -33.06
CA TRP A 508 -2.86 3.11 -31.93
C TRP A 508 -3.57 2.74 -30.62
N LEU A 509 -4.90 2.52 -30.64
CA LEU A 509 -5.64 2.08 -29.47
C LEU A 509 -5.10 0.74 -28.93
N GLU A 510 -4.85 -0.24 -29.80
CA GLU A 510 -4.26 -1.53 -29.41
C GLU A 510 -2.87 -1.38 -28.78
N ALA A 511 -2.05 -0.48 -29.32
CA ALA A 511 -0.74 -0.19 -28.75
C ALA A 511 -0.83 0.41 -27.34
N VAL A 512 -1.81 1.30 -27.11
CA VAL A 512 -2.08 1.90 -25.80
C VAL A 512 -2.66 0.87 -24.83
N GLU A 513 -3.66 0.07 -25.24
CA GLU A 513 -4.25 -0.99 -24.42
C GLU A 513 -3.21 -2.02 -23.96
N ARG A 514 -2.24 -2.36 -24.82
CA ARG A 514 -1.14 -3.27 -24.46
C ARG A 514 -0.16 -2.64 -23.46
N LYS A 515 0.05 -1.33 -23.53
CA LYS A 515 0.96 -0.59 -22.65
C LYS A 515 0.33 -0.35 -21.27
N ASP A 516 -0.82 0.30 -21.29
CA ASP A 516 -1.59 0.76 -20.13
C ASP A 516 -2.77 -0.20 -19.89
N ASN A 517 -2.44 -1.46 -19.56
CA ASN A 517 -3.38 -2.58 -19.43
C ASN A 517 -4.08 -2.67 -18.06
N LEU A 518 -3.95 -1.66 -17.20
CA LEU A 518 -4.53 -1.64 -15.86
C LEU A 518 -6.06 -1.77 -15.94
N PHE A 519 -6.63 -2.75 -15.24
CA PHE A 519 -8.07 -3.07 -15.25
C PHE A 519 -8.61 -3.39 -16.65
N PRO A 520 -8.27 -4.56 -17.23
CA PRO A 520 -8.78 -4.95 -18.55
C PRO A 520 -10.32 -5.06 -18.57
N TRP A 521 -10.93 -5.32 -17.41
CA TRP A 521 -12.37 -5.44 -17.18
C TRP A 521 -13.08 -4.11 -16.87
N LEU A 522 -12.36 -2.97 -16.86
CA LEU A 522 -12.93 -1.66 -16.54
C LEU A 522 -14.13 -1.34 -17.44
N ASP A 523 -15.12 -0.66 -16.86
CA ASP A 523 -16.26 -0.12 -17.57
C ASP A 523 -16.36 1.39 -17.34
N TYR A 524 -16.20 2.18 -18.40
CA TYR A 524 -16.21 3.64 -18.33
C TYR A 524 -17.53 4.23 -17.80
N ARG A 525 -18.63 3.46 -17.84
CA ARG A 525 -19.97 3.91 -17.41
C ARG A 525 -20.03 4.28 -15.93
N VAL A 526 -19.07 3.83 -15.12
CA VAL A 526 -18.88 4.27 -13.72
C VAL A 526 -18.77 5.80 -13.57
N TYR A 527 -18.35 6.51 -14.62
CA TYR A 527 -18.27 7.98 -14.66
C TYR A 527 -19.61 8.66 -15.00
N ALA A 528 -20.64 7.94 -15.43
CA ALA A 528 -21.91 8.55 -15.86
C ALA A 528 -22.65 9.22 -14.70
N SER A 529 -23.17 10.43 -14.91
CA SER A 529 -23.77 11.26 -13.85
C SER A 529 -25.07 10.66 -13.28
N GLY A 530 -25.76 9.82 -14.06
CA GLY A 530 -27.09 9.30 -13.73
C GLY A 530 -27.14 7.96 -12.98
N GLU A 531 -26.01 7.39 -12.56
CA GLU A 531 -26.01 6.19 -11.71
C GLU A 531 -25.95 6.57 -10.22
N ASP A 532 -27.01 7.22 -9.75
CA ASP A 532 -27.44 7.08 -8.36
C ASP A 532 -28.51 5.96 -8.34
N HIS A 533 -28.18 4.85 -7.69
CA HIS A 533 -28.96 3.62 -7.49
C HIS A 533 -29.18 2.70 -8.70
N GLY A 534 -28.47 1.54 -8.74
CA GLY A 534 -28.94 0.44 -9.60
C GLY A 534 -28.05 -0.73 -9.99
N LEU A 535 -26.76 -0.81 -9.66
CA LEU A 535 -25.89 -1.93 -10.10
C LEU A 535 -25.55 -2.99 -9.03
N LEU A 536 -26.27 -2.98 -7.90
CA LEU A 536 -26.18 -4.03 -6.87
C LEU A 536 -27.22 -5.17 -7.03
N ALA A 537 -28.01 -5.20 -8.11
CA ALA A 537 -28.97 -6.27 -8.37
C ALA A 537 -28.47 -7.27 -9.42
N ALA A 538 -27.28 -7.83 -9.24
CA ALA A 538 -26.82 -9.02 -9.96
C ALA A 538 -25.81 -9.83 -9.13
N ALA A 539 -26.08 -10.02 -7.84
CA ALA A 539 -25.42 -11.03 -7.02
C ALA A 539 -26.36 -11.49 -5.91
N GLY A 540 -27.01 -12.65 -6.12
CA GLY A 540 -27.58 -13.54 -5.11
C GLY A 540 -28.44 -12.91 -4.00
N ALA A 541 -29.76 -12.88 -4.19
CA ALA A 541 -30.69 -12.81 -3.07
C ALA A 541 -30.51 -14.04 -2.15
N PRO A 542 -30.30 -13.87 -0.83
CA PRO A 542 -30.41 -14.98 0.11
C PRO A 542 -31.86 -15.46 0.13
N GLY A 543 -32.07 -16.74 -0.14
CA GLY A 543 -33.38 -17.37 -0.10
C GLY A 543 -34.07 -17.15 1.24
N SER A 544 -35.35 -16.80 1.16
CA SER A 544 -36.29 -16.80 2.27
C SER A 544 -36.29 -18.15 2.99
N MET A 545 -35.92 -18.16 4.27
CA MET A 545 -36.27 -19.25 5.18
C MET A 545 -37.78 -19.23 5.42
N PRO A 546 -38.50 -20.37 5.25
CA PRO A 546 -39.92 -20.44 5.57
C PRO A 546 -40.12 -20.55 7.09
N ALA A 547 -40.97 -19.69 7.62
CA ALA A 547 -41.60 -19.89 8.92
C ALA A 547 -42.61 -21.03 8.82
N ALA A 548 -42.41 -22.11 9.59
CA ALA A 548 -43.50 -22.95 10.09
C ALA A 548 -43.00 -23.99 11.14
N LEU A 549 -43.71 -23.97 12.29
CA LEU A 549 -44.07 -25.09 13.17
C LEU A 549 -43.25 -25.38 14.44
N ARG A 550 -43.87 -24.88 15.54
CA ARG A 550 -43.89 -25.30 16.95
C ARG A 550 -42.80 -24.80 17.88
#